data_AF-A0A9E6D741-F1
#
_entry.id   AF-A0A9E6D741-F1
#
_cell.length_a   1.000
_cell.length_b   1.000
_cell.length_c   1.000
_cell.angle_alpha   90.00
_cell.angle_beta   90.00
_cell.angle_gamma   90.00
#
_symmetry.space_group_name_H-M   'P 1'
#
loop_
_entity.id
_entity.type
_entity.pdbx_description
1 polymer ?
#
loop_
_entity_poly.entity_id
_entity_poly.type
_entity_poly.pdbx_seq_one_letter_code
_entity_poly.pdbx_strand_id
1 'polypeptide(L)' 'TGDVATLPVGYRPSKRQSFNAIADNGVVRVDIATNGNIILMDMPTGNRFSLSGIMFRAVN' A
#
# COMPACT_ATOMS: atom_id res chain seq x y z
N THR A 1 -4.42 -10.42 -5.36
CA THR A 1 -4.25 -9.49 -4.24
C THR A 1 -3.42 -10.15 -3.16
N GLY A 2 -2.39 -9.45 -2.67
CA GLY A 2 -1.53 -9.95 -1.60
C GLY A 2 -1.33 -8.87 -0.54
N ASP A 3 -1.49 -9.25 0.72
CA ASP A 3 -1.14 -8.42 1.87
C ASP A 3 0.39 -8.40 2.01
N VAL A 4 0.99 -7.21 2.05
CA VAL A 4 2.46 -7.06 2.10
C VAL A 4 2.97 -6.57 3.45
N ALA A 5 2.16 -5.81 4.16
CA ALA A 5 2.48 -5.32 5.50
C ALA A 5 1.21 -4.80 6.20
N THR A 6 1.30 -4.60 7.51
CA THR A 6 0.24 -3.98 8.31
C THR A 6 0.82 -2.83 9.13
N LEU A 7 0.16 -1.67 9.05
CA LEU A 7 0.53 -0.50 9.84
C LEU A 7 0.11 -0.65 11.31
N PRO A 8 0.95 -0.21 12.26
CA PRO A 8 0.59 -0.17 13.68
C PRO A 8 -0.64 0.71 13.94
N VAL A 9 -1.30 0.46 15.06
CA VAL A 9 -2.36 1.34 15.60
C VAL A 9 -1.75 2.74 15.81
N GLY A 10 -2.46 3.79 15.39
CA GLY A 10 -1.99 5.19 15.39
C GLY A 10 -1.40 5.69 14.06
N TYR A 11 -1.06 4.77 13.13
CA TYR A 11 -0.52 5.12 11.80
C TYR A 11 -1.48 4.79 10.64
N ARG A 12 -2.73 4.46 10.96
CA ARG A 12 -3.73 3.99 9.99
C ARG A 12 -4.56 5.16 9.46
N PRO A 13 -4.98 5.13 8.18
CA PRO A 13 -5.86 6.17 7.64
C PRO A 13 -7.31 5.95 8.08
N SER A 14 -8.13 7.01 8.10
CA SER A 14 -9.58 6.91 8.37
C SER A 14 -10.40 6.40 7.20
N LYS A 15 -9.84 6.47 5.99
CA LYS A 15 -10.44 5.97 4.75
C LYS A 15 -9.39 5.23 3.96
N ARG A 16 -9.79 4.23 3.18
CA ARG A 16 -8.87 3.54 2.27
C ARG A 16 -8.16 4.55 1.37
N GLN A 17 -6.84 4.47 1.33
CA GLN A 17 -6.01 5.27 0.44
C GLN A 17 -5.52 4.40 -0.70
N SER A 18 -5.50 4.94 -1.92
CA SER A 18 -5.04 4.23 -3.11
C SER A 18 -3.94 5.03 -3.79
N PHE A 19 -2.83 4.36 -4.09
CA PHE A 19 -1.64 4.94 -4.70
C PHE A 19 -1.16 4.10 -5.87
N ASN A 20 -0.45 4.76 -6.76
CA ASN A 20 0.36 4.08 -7.78
C ASN A 20 1.80 4.00 -7.27
N ALA A 21 2.38 2.81 -7.35
CA ALA A 21 3.78 2.55 -7.04
C ALA A 21 4.49 2.07 -8.30
N ILE A 22 5.78 2.40 -8.41
CA ILE A 22 6.64 1.87 -9.48
C ILE A 22 7.09 0.46 -9.07
N ALA A 23 6.97 -0.47 -10.02
CA ALA A 23 7.41 -1.85 -9.93
C ALA A 23 8.35 -2.18 -11.10
N ASP A 24 9.10 -3.28 -10.98
CA ASP A 24 10.05 -3.73 -12.00
C ASP A 24 9.41 -3.86 -13.40
N ASN A 25 8.13 -4.20 -13.45
CA ASN A 25 7.36 -4.44 -14.67
C ASN A 25 6.33 -3.34 -14.99
N GLY A 26 6.42 -2.17 -14.35
CA GLY A 26 5.56 -1.02 -14.65
C GLY A 26 5.00 -0.32 -13.42
N VAL A 27 3.68 -0.12 -13.38
CA VAL A 27 2.98 0.55 -12.28
C VAL A 27 2.03 -0.43 -11.62
N VAL A 28 2.07 -0.50 -10.29
CA VAL A 28 1.15 -1.30 -9.47
C VAL A 28 0.30 -0.40 -8.60
N ARG A 29 -0.96 -0.79 -8.39
CA ARG A 29 -1.83 -0.14 -7.40
C ARG A 29 -1.59 -0.72 -6.01
N VAL A 30 -1.31 0.18 -5.08
CA VAL A 30 -1.18 -0.07 -3.64
C VAL A 30 -2.39 0.53 -2.94
N ASP A 31 -3.10 -0.28 -2.15
CA ASP A 31 -4.17 0.18 -1.29
C ASP A 31 -3.77 0.05 0.19
N ILE A 32 -4.05 1.09 0.97
CA ILE A 32 -3.88 1.09 2.43
C ILE A 32 -5.26 1.13 3.05
N ALA A 33 -5.68 0.00 3.64
CA ALA A 33 -6.97 -0.16 4.30
C ALA A 33 -7.00 0.50 5.68
N THR A 34 -8.21 0.74 6.21
CA THR A 34 -8.42 1.40 7.51
C THR A 34 -7.96 0.56 8.70
N ASN A 35 -7.84 -0.76 8.53
CA ASN A 35 -7.22 -1.66 9.51
C ASN A 35 -5.68 -1.65 9.44
N GLY A 36 -5.09 -0.85 8.55
CA GLY A 36 -3.64 -0.74 8.36
C GLY A 36 -3.05 -1.70 7.33
N ASN A 37 -3.83 -2.63 6.76
CA ASN A 37 -3.29 -3.54 5.74
C ASN A 37 -2.89 -2.78 4.48
N ILE A 38 -1.71 -3.09 3.98
CA ILE A 38 -1.19 -2.63 2.70
C ILE A 38 -1.38 -3.78 1.71
N ILE A 39 -2.14 -3.53 0.66
CA ILE A 39 -2.64 -4.52 -0.29
C ILE A 39 -2.14 -4.15 -1.68
N LEU A 40 -1.55 -5.11 -2.39
CA LEU A 40 -1.23 -5.00 -3.81
C LEU A 40 -2.37 -5.56 -4.65
N MET A 41 -2.89 -4.77 -5.59
CA MET A 41 -4.07 -5.17 -6.35
C MET A 41 -3.74 -6.15 -7.48
N ASP A 42 -2.62 -5.97 -8.17
CA ASP A 42 -2.23 -6.89 -9.25
C ASP A 42 -0.74 -6.77 -9.59
N MET A 43 0.09 -7.69 -9.08
CA MET A 43 1.52 -7.76 -9.40
C MET A 43 1.95 -9.22 -9.45
N PRO A 44 2.61 -9.68 -10.52
CA PRO A 44 3.12 -11.04 -10.59
C PRO A 44 4.12 -11.29 -9.45
N THR A 45 4.09 -12.51 -8.91
CA THR A 45 5.01 -12.95 -7.86
C THR A 45 6.47 -12.81 -8.29
N GLY A 46 7.32 -12.34 -7.39
CA GLY A 46 8.76 -12.19 -7.65
C GLY A 46 9.20 -10.80 -8.13
N ASN A 47 8.27 -9.90 -8.47
CA ASN A 47 8.59 -8.52 -8.79
C ASN A 47 8.83 -7.68 -7.53
N ARG A 48 9.70 -6.68 -7.66
CA ARG A 48 9.93 -5.65 -6.65
C ARG A 48 9.11 -4.41 -6.99
N PHE A 49 8.77 -3.66 -5.95
CA PHE A 49 8.06 -2.40 -6.04
C PHE A 49 8.55 -1.45 -4.95
N SER A 50 8.34 -0.16 -5.16
CA SER A 50 8.73 0.88 -4.21
C SER A 50 7.52 1.50 -3.51
N LEU A 51 7.59 1.63 -2.19
CA LEU A 51 6.64 2.40 -1.38
C LEU A 51 7.11 3.83 -1.11
N SER A 52 8.30 4.20 -1.57
CA SER A 52 8.86 5.54 -1.34
C SER A 52 7.95 6.63 -1.93
N GLY A 53 7.75 7.70 -1.16
CA GLY A 53 6.90 8.83 -1.58
C GLY A 53 5.40 8.61 -1.36
N ILE A 54 4.95 7.43 -0.95
CA ILE A 54 3.56 7.24 -0.49
C ILE A 54 3.40 7.91 0.87
N MET A 55 2.51 8.90 0.93
CA MET A 55 2.21 9.66 2.14
C MET A 55 0.70 9.82 2.28
N PHE A 56 0.20 9.71 3.50
CA PHE A 56 -1.20 9.97 3.83
C PHE A 56 -1.30 10.44 5.28
N ARG A 57 -2.45 11.02 5.64
CA ARG A 57 -2.73 11.38 7.03
C ARG A 57 -3.28 10.17 7.77
N ALA A 58 -2.58 9.75 8.82
CA ALA A 58 -3.15 8.87 9.82
C ALA A 58 -4.22 9.61 10.62
N VAL A 59 -5.16 8.86 11.19
CA VAL A 59 -6.10 9.39 12.17
C VAL A 59 -5.70 8.89 13.55
N ASN A 60 -5.45 9.86 14.42
CA ASN A 60 -5.33 9.71 15.87
C ASN A 60 -6.56 10.35 16.50
#